data_AF-A0A1T0CRX7-F1
#
_entry.id   AF-A0A1T0CRX7-F1
#
_cell.length_a   1.000
_cell.length_b   1.000
_cell.length_c   1.000
_cell.angle_alpha   90.00
_cell.angle_beta   90.00
_cell.angle_gamma   90.00
#
_symmetry.space_group_name_H-M   'P 1'
#
loop_
_entity.id
_entity.type
_entity.pdbx_description
1 polymer ?
#
loop_
_entity_poly.entity_id
_entity_poly.type
_entity_poly.pdbx_seq_one_letter_code
_entity_poly.pdbx_strand_id
1 'polypeptide(L)'
;MKKIYTVLACLAYGLTALASTQAIAKTYPIYEGNQLYSLKISSVKSAPDGKKGLYVVDFDLLGWQGESMATHTYRVYCPTKTVRNISNGITRPARTAKQEDMQVWSGDYTLRYVVKAIC
;
A
#
# COMPACT_ATOMS: atom_id res chain seq x y z
N MET A 1 -30.70 -27.84 -51.12
CA MET A 1 -30.57 -26.39 -50.83
C MET A 1 -29.46 -26.21 -49.81
N LYS A 2 -28.60 -25.22 -50.01
CA LYS A 2 -27.33 -24.98 -49.31
C LYS A 2 -27.57 -24.02 -48.12
N LYS A 3 -26.74 -24.13 -47.06
CA LYS A 3 -26.32 -23.09 -46.08
C LYS A 3 -27.29 -22.77 -44.91
N ILE A 4 -26.89 -22.41 -43.69
CA ILE A 4 -25.60 -22.08 -43.03
C ILE A 4 -25.78 -22.22 -41.50
N TYR A 5 -24.67 -22.53 -40.80
CA TYR A 5 -24.50 -22.59 -39.34
C TYR A 5 -24.67 -21.22 -38.66
N THR A 6 -25.15 -21.19 -37.41
CA THR A 6 -24.90 -20.05 -36.51
C THR A 6 -24.44 -20.56 -35.16
N VAL A 7 -23.13 -20.43 -34.96
CA VAL A 7 -22.39 -20.70 -33.74
C VAL A 7 -22.75 -19.65 -32.71
N LEU A 8 -23.22 -20.09 -31.54
CA LEU A 8 -23.48 -19.25 -30.39
C LEU A 8 -22.12 -18.85 -29.77
N ALA A 9 -21.64 -17.65 -30.10
CA ALA A 9 -20.44 -17.09 -29.50
C ALA A 9 -20.78 -16.49 -28.12
N CYS A 10 -20.48 -17.24 -27.05
CA CYS A 10 -20.37 -16.68 -25.71
C CYS A 10 -19.14 -15.77 -25.66
N LEU A 11 -19.34 -14.48 -25.95
CA LEU A 11 -18.37 -13.43 -25.62
C LEU A 11 -18.31 -13.27 -24.11
N ALA A 12 -17.32 -13.94 -23.50
CA ALA A 12 -16.90 -13.68 -22.14
C ALA A 12 -16.30 -12.27 -22.08
N TYR A 13 -17.09 -11.30 -21.63
CA TYR A 13 -16.60 -10.00 -21.17
C TYR A 13 -15.85 -10.23 -19.85
N GLY A 14 -14.59 -10.68 -19.95
CA GLY A 14 -13.63 -10.61 -18.86
C GLY A 14 -13.35 -9.14 -18.57
N LEU A 15 -14.10 -8.56 -17.64
CA LEU A 15 -13.77 -7.29 -17.00
C LEU A 15 -12.35 -7.42 -16.43
N THR A 16 -11.37 -6.86 -17.13
CA THR A 16 -10.08 -6.57 -16.53
C THR A 16 -10.32 -5.48 -15.50
N ALA A 17 -10.38 -5.87 -14.23
CA ALA A 17 -10.27 -4.94 -13.12
C ALA A 17 -8.91 -4.25 -13.24
N LEU A 18 -8.90 -3.08 -13.88
CA LEU A 18 -7.77 -2.15 -13.77
C LEU A 18 -7.66 -1.81 -12.29
N ALA A 19 -6.75 -2.50 -11.60
CA ALA A 19 -6.26 -2.03 -10.32
C ALA A 19 -5.63 -0.66 -10.59
N SER A 20 -6.39 0.40 -10.31
CA SER A 20 -5.91 1.77 -10.47
C SER A 20 -4.82 1.99 -9.43
N THR A 21 -3.57 1.86 -9.83
CA THR A 21 -2.42 2.29 -9.03
C THR A 21 -2.46 3.81 -8.99
N GLN A 22 -2.79 4.39 -7.84
CA GLN A 22 -2.66 5.84 -7.65
C GLN A 22 -1.27 6.09 -7.05
N ALA A 23 -0.38 6.67 -7.86
CA ALA A 23 0.90 7.16 -7.36
C ALA A 23 0.64 8.48 -6.60
N ILE A 24 0.52 8.41 -5.28
CA ILE A 24 0.40 9.58 -4.42
C ILE A 24 1.80 9.94 -3.94
N ALA A 25 2.60 10.59 -4.79
CA ALA A 25 3.92 11.07 -4.41
C ALA A 25 3.79 12.28 -3.46
N LYS A 26 3.49 12.00 -2.19
CA LYS A 26 3.43 13.01 -1.12
C LYS A 26 4.51 12.71 -0.09
N THR A 27 5.32 13.73 0.18
CA THR A 27 6.44 13.65 1.12
C THR A 27 6.03 14.20 2.49
N TYR A 28 6.35 13.49 3.57
CA TYR A 28 6.05 13.90 4.95
C TYR A 28 7.33 13.90 5.78
N PRO A 29 7.66 14.98 6.51
CA PRO A 29 8.81 14.97 7.42
C PRO A 29 8.54 14.05 8.61
N ILE A 30 9.51 13.20 8.93
CA ILE A 30 9.55 12.34 10.12
C ILE A 30 10.80 12.71 10.90
N TYR A 31 10.65 12.89 12.20
CA TYR A 31 11.75 13.19 13.11
C TYR A 31 12.05 11.95 13.95
N GLU A 32 13.23 11.38 13.78
CA GLU A 32 13.79 10.35 14.66
C GLU A 32 14.98 11.00 15.41
N GLY A 33 14.76 11.45 16.65
CA GLY A 33 15.76 12.22 17.40
C GLY A 33 16.13 13.55 16.70
N ASN A 34 17.41 13.72 16.35
CA ASN A 34 17.95 14.90 15.63
C ASN A 34 18.02 14.72 14.10
N GLN A 35 17.56 13.60 13.56
CA GLN A 35 17.61 13.32 12.13
C GLN A 35 16.25 13.53 11.47
N LEU A 36 16.24 14.34 10.41
CA LEU A 36 15.07 14.60 9.58
C LEU A 36 15.05 13.58 8.43
N TYR A 37 14.08 12.68 8.48
CA TYR A 37 13.74 11.80 7.38
C TYR A 37 12.50 12.32 6.66
N SER A 38 12.33 11.90 5.42
CA SER A 38 11.14 12.21 4.64
C SER A 38 10.48 10.92 4.18
N LEU A 39 9.20 10.75 4.44
CA LEU A 39 8.44 9.59 3.97
C LEU A 39 7.77 9.93 2.65
N LYS A 40 8.01 9.12 1.62
CA LYS A 40 7.36 9.25 0.31
C LYS A 40 6.53 8.01 0.04
N ILE A 41 5.22 8.16 -0.09
CA ILE A 41 4.36 7.07 -0.56
C ILE A 41 4.59 6.91 -2.07
N SER A 42 5.03 5.74 -2.49
CA SER A 42 5.36 5.45 -3.89
C SER A 42 4.18 4.79 -4.62
N SER A 43 3.37 4.00 -3.91
CA SER A 43 2.22 3.31 -4.48
C SER A 43 1.13 3.03 -3.45
N VAL A 44 -0.12 3.18 -3.86
CA VAL A 44 -1.29 2.71 -3.12
C VAL A 44 -2.19 1.92 -4.09
N LYS A 45 -2.49 0.68 -3.74
CA LYS A 45 -3.38 -0.21 -4.51
C LYS A 45 -4.34 -0.94 -3.60
N SER A 46 -5.57 -1.18 -4.06
CA SER A 46 -6.50 -2.06 -3.36
C SER A 46 -5.90 -3.45 -3.21
N ALA A 47 -6.12 -4.09 -2.06
CA ALA A 47 -5.66 -5.46 -1.89
C ALA A 47 -6.46 -6.43 -2.78
N PRO A 48 -5.80 -7.47 -3.33
CA PRO A 48 -6.42 -8.37 -4.31
C PRO A 48 -7.50 -9.30 -3.71
N ASP A 49 -7.61 -9.38 -2.39
CA ASP A 49 -8.61 -10.18 -1.70
C ASP A 49 -10.00 -9.52 -1.63
N GLY A 50 -10.18 -8.37 -2.30
CA GLY A 50 -11.49 -7.72 -2.46
C GLY A 50 -12.05 -7.09 -1.19
N LYS A 51 -11.29 -7.08 -0.09
CA LYS A 51 -11.75 -6.49 1.18
C LYS A 51 -11.75 -4.96 1.08
N LYS A 52 -12.95 -4.35 1.10
CA LYS A 52 -13.11 -2.88 1.07
C LYS A 52 -12.30 -2.22 2.21
N GLY A 53 -11.56 -1.17 1.86
CA GLY A 53 -10.72 -0.42 2.81
C GLY A 53 -9.41 -1.12 3.18
N LEU A 54 -9.06 -2.21 2.50
CA LEU A 54 -7.74 -2.85 2.61
C LEU A 54 -6.88 -2.47 1.40
N TYR A 55 -5.73 -1.87 1.69
CA TYR A 55 -4.77 -1.40 0.70
C TYR A 55 -3.43 -2.11 0.88
N VAL A 56 -2.69 -2.26 -0.22
CA VAL A 56 -1.25 -2.50 -0.21
C VAL A 56 -0.57 -1.18 -0.55
N VAL A 57 0.39 -0.81 0.28
CA VAL A 57 1.04 0.49 0.26
C VAL A 57 2.54 0.27 0.18
N ASP A 58 3.17 0.85 -0.83
CA ASP A 58 4.62 0.95 -0.93
C ASP A 58 5.02 2.38 -0.56
N PHE A 59 6.02 2.52 0.30
CA PHE A 59 6.58 3.82 0.67
C PHE A 59 8.08 3.72 0.92
N ASP A 60 8.76 4.84 0.69
CA ASP A 60 10.20 5.00 0.88
C ASP A 60 10.47 5.90 2.07
N LEU A 61 11.47 5.54 2.87
CA LEU A 61 12.13 6.50 3.75
C LEU A 61 13.28 7.15 3.01
N LEU A 62 13.26 8.48 2.96
CA LEU A 62 14.26 9.30 2.31
C LEU A 62 15.16 9.93 3.37
N GLY A 63 16.48 9.84 3.15
CA GLY A 63 17.47 10.53 3.96
C GLY A 63 17.54 12.02 3.67
N TRP A 64 18.50 12.72 4.31
CA TRP A 64 18.67 14.18 4.16
C TRP A 64 18.79 14.64 2.70
N GLN A 65 19.48 13.86 1.86
CA GLN A 65 19.70 14.19 0.44
C GLN A 65 18.53 13.78 -0.47
N GLY A 66 17.43 13.28 0.09
CA GLY A 66 16.25 12.84 -0.67
C GLY A 66 16.39 11.47 -1.32
N GLU A 67 17.50 10.78 -1.10
CA GLU A 67 17.73 9.42 -1.59
C GLU A 67 16.93 8.40 -0.76
N SER A 68 16.36 7.39 -1.44
CA SER A 68 15.65 6.31 -0.76
C SER A 68 16.64 5.43 0.00
N MET A 69 16.45 5.34 1.32
CA MET A 69 17.23 4.49 2.20
C MET A 69 16.66 3.08 2.28
N ALA A 70 15.33 2.97 2.25
CA ALA A 70 14.62 1.71 2.29
C ALA A 70 13.20 1.86 1.73
N THR A 71 12.79 0.88 0.93
CA THR A 71 11.41 0.72 0.49
C THR A 71 10.70 -0.27 1.40
N HIS A 72 9.47 0.06 1.78
CA HIS A 72 8.62 -0.72 2.66
C HIS A 72 7.27 -0.97 2.01
N THR A 73 6.80 -2.21 2.12
CA THR A 73 5.46 -2.61 1.68
C THR A 73 4.63 -3.05 2.88
N TYR A 74 3.47 -2.41 3.04
CA TYR A 74 2.52 -2.71 4.11
C TYR A 74 1.12 -2.96 3.56
N ARG A 75 0.38 -3.87 4.21
CA ARG A 75 -1.08 -3.90 4.10
C ARG A 75 -1.66 -2.95 5.13
N VAL A 76 -2.60 -2.11 4.72
CA VAL A 76 -3.27 -1.12 5.57
C VAL A 76 -4.78 -1.34 5.51
N TYR A 77 -5.40 -1.61 6.66
CA TYR A 77 -6.84 -1.74 6.78
C TYR A 77 -7.42 -0.50 7.49
N CYS A 78 -8.02 0.39 6.69
CA CYS A 78 -8.49 1.69 7.14
C CYS A 78 -9.57 1.65 8.23
N PRO A 79 -10.60 0.77 8.19
CA PRO A 79 -11.65 0.72 9.21
C PRO A 79 -11.13 0.56 10.64
N THR A 80 -10.05 -0.19 10.85
CA THR A 80 -9.45 -0.40 12.17
C THR A 80 -8.07 0.24 12.32
N LYS A 81 -7.59 0.96 11.29
CA LYS A 81 -6.24 1.55 11.24
C LYS A 81 -5.14 0.53 11.57
N THR A 82 -5.33 -0.71 11.14
CA THR A 82 -4.36 -1.79 11.35
C THR A 82 -3.44 -1.91 10.15
N VAL A 83 -2.19 -2.24 10.44
CA VAL A 83 -1.12 -2.37 9.45
C VAL A 83 -0.46 -3.73 9.61
N ARG A 84 0.06 -4.25 8.50
CA ARG A 84 0.85 -5.48 8.48
C ARG A 84 2.01 -5.30 7.52
N ASN A 85 3.24 -5.41 8.02
CA ASN A 85 4.41 -5.46 7.17
C ASN A 85 4.37 -6.72 6.29
N ILE A 86 4.52 -6.52 4.98
CA ILE A 86 4.66 -7.56 3.96
C ILE A 86 5.91 -7.35 3.07
N SER A 87 6.82 -6.48 3.51
CA SER A 87 8.06 -6.15 2.79
C SER A 87 8.92 -7.40 2.61
N ASN A 88 9.51 -7.58 1.43
CA ASN A 88 10.45 -8.68 1.14
C ASN A 88 9.92 -10.08 1.50
N GLY A 89 8.60 -10.29 1.40
CA GLY A 89 7.96 -11.58 1.75
C GLY A 89 7.80 -11.83 3.25
N ILE A 90 8.27 -10.93 4.12
CA ILE A 90 8.11 -11.04 5.57
C ILE A 90 6.65 -10.77 5.91
N THR A 91 5.93 -11.76 6.46
CA THR A 91 4.54 -11.54 6.93
C THR A 91 4.51 -11.48 8.46
N ARG A 92 4.54 -10.26 9.02
CA ARG A 92 4.41 -10.06 10.47
C ARG A 92 2.94 -10.14 10.92
N PRO A 93 2.65 -10.31 12.23
CA PRO A 93 1.31 -10.14 12.76
C PRO A 93 0.74 -8.74 12.43
N ALA A 94 -0.58 -8.66 12.24
CA ALA A 94 -1.23 -7.35 12.08
C ALA A 94 -1.33 -6.64 13.43
N ARG A 95 -1.11 -5.32 13.45
CA ARG A 95 -1.20 -4.47 14.65
C ARG A 95 -1.83 -3.14 14.30
N THR A 96 -2.19 -2.33 15.29
CA THR A 96 -2.55 -0.92 15.02
C THR A 96 -1.32 -0.14 14.52
N ALA A 97 -1.52 0.91 13.73
CA ALA A 97 -0.40 1.76 13.28
C ALA A 97 0.45 2.28 14.44
N LYS A 98 -0.18 2.67 15.56
CA LYS A 98 0.51 3.10 16.78
C LYS A 98 1.40 2.02 17.38
N GLN A 99 0.93 0.76 17.42
CA GLN A 99 1.73 -0.34 17.95
C GLN A 99 2.90 -0.68 17.03
N GLU A 100 2.69 -0.66 15.72
CA GLU A 100 3.77 -0.91 14.76
C GLU A 100 4.84 0.17 14.85
N ASP A 101 4.44 1.45 14.93
CA ASP A 101 5.34 2.59 15.16
C ASP A 101 6.23 2.36 16.39
N MET A 102 5.63 2.00 17.53
CA MET A 102 6.38 1.76 18.78
C MET A 102 7.31 0.54 18.72
N GLN A 103 6.93 -0.52 17.99
CA GLN A 103 7.65 -1.81 18.03
C GLN A 103 8.67 -1.98 16.92
N VAL A 104 8.48 -1.31 15.79
CA VAL A 104 9.28 -1.49 14.57
C VAL A 104 10.00 -0.20 14.17
N TRP A 105 9.41 0.95 14.50
CA TRP A 105 9.90 2.26 14.08
C TRP A 105 10.31 3.12 15.27
N SER A 106 10.74 2.49 16.37
CA SER A 106 11.28 3.19 17.54
C SER A 106 10.36 4.26 18.17
N GLY A 107 9.05 4.23 17.88
CA GLY A 107 8.08 5.24 18.32
C GLY A 107 7.82 6.37 17.33
N ASP A 108 8.51 6.40 16.19
CA ASP A 108 8.31 7.37 15.12
C ASP A 108 6.90 7.28 14.56
N TYR A 109 6.40 8.38 14.02
CA TYR A 109 5.02 8.48 13.55
C TYR A 109 4.82 7.92 12.12
N THR A 110 5.72 7.05 11.67
CA THR A 110 5.83 6.56 10.28
C THR A 110 4.53 5.97 9.75
N LEU A 111 4.03 4.90 10.37
CA LEU A 111 2.83 4.21 9.89
C LEU A 111 1.58 5.00 10.23
N ARG A 112 1.59 5.80 11.30
CA ARG A 112 0.49 6.74 11.55
C ARG A 112 0.36 7.78 10.42
N TYR A 113 1.47 8.29 9.87
CA TYR A 113 1.44 9.17 8.71
C TYR A 113 0.96 8.45 7.45
N VAL A 114 1.45 7.24 7.19
CA VAL A 114 0.98 6.41 6.06
C VAL A 114 -0.52 6.18 6.14
N VAL A 115 -1.04 5.75 7.29
CA VAL A 115 -2.47 5.54 7.50
C VAL A 115 -3.27 6.83 7.32
N LYS A 116 -2.79 7.96 7.90
CA LYS A 116 -3.44 9.27 7.75
C LYS A 116 -3.50 9.73 6.29
N ALA A 117 -2.51 9.38 5.47
CA ALA A 117 -2.45 9.77 4.07
C ALA A 117 -3.44 9.00 3.18
N ILE A 118 -3.90 7.82 3.62
CA ILE A 118 -4.60 6.85 2.76
C ILE A 118 -6.07 6.65 3.13
N CYS A 119 -6.44 6.80 4.41
CA CYS A 119 -7.70 6.24 4.96
C CYS A 119 -8.92 7.18 5.11
#